data_AF-A0A3C0GL77-F1
#
_entry.id   AF-A0A3C0GL77-F1
#
_cell.length_a   1.000
_cell.length_b   1.000
_cell.length_c   1.000
_cell.angle_alpha   90.00
_cell.angle_beta   90.00
_cell.angle_gamma   90.00
#
_symmetry.space_group_name_H-M   'P 1'
#
loop_
_entity.id
_entity.type
_entity.pdbx_description
1 polymer ?
#
loop_
_entity_poly.entity_id
_entity_poly.type
_entity_poly.pdbx_seq_one_letter_code
_entity_poly.pdbx_strand_id
1 'polypeptide(L)'
;KQKSAAMGAESFEAESDEATLKKYEKTYGKEGAKVRLRLKNKIMKQNTMGTKSGQWSARKSQKLNKEYEEAMRKKGKRPYKSSKRTKSQKDLKAWGDQKWRTKSGKKSSKTGERYLPDKAIKALTDKEYKKTTAAKRKAKKAGKQFSKQPKAIAKKVAKYRAEYKTGTQGPCWDGYTYVGPKPYASGSCVKDAESFYPDDSQLRLRINTLRGGVENFEEDIRNLAEGDNMKFFLEGVIHAFQTSITGLSNVGIQVTLEEITMNFLPKAEERAFLMEQEGYTEREHYFMGQVWGYDEVMDF
;
A
#
# COMPACT_ATOMS: atom_id res chain seq x y z
N LYS A 1 -25.58 39.44 20.63
CA LYS A 1 -25.43 38.16 21.37
C LYS A 1 -25.31 37.02 20.35
N GLN A 2 -24.11 36.47 20.16
CA GLN A 2 -23.83 35.41 19.18
C GLN A 2 -24.50 34.09 19.60
N LYS A 3 -25.29 33.50 18.70
CA LYS A 3 -25.77 32.11 18.80
C LYS A 3 -24.60 31.18 18.47
N SER A 4 -24.06 30.47 19.45
CA SER A 4 -23.10 29.39 19.20
C SER A 4 -23.83 28.12 18.77
N ALA A 5 -23.60 27.68 17.55
CA ALA A 5 -24.03 26.38 17.05
C ALA A 5 -23.28 25.26 17.81
N ALA A 6 -24.00 24.54 18.66
CA ALA A 6 -23.55 23.27 19.22
C ALA A 6 -23.78 22.16 18.19
N MET A 7 -22.77 21.88 17.36
CA MET A 7 -22.79 20.70 16.48
C MET A 7 -22.58 19.43 17.30
N GLY A 8 -23.45 18.44 17.04
CA GLY A 8 -23.68 17.22 17.81
C GLY A 8 -22.44 16.43 18.22
N ALA A 9 -22.44 16.05 19.49
CA ALA A 9 -21.79 14.83 19.93
C ALA A 9 -22.83 13.71 19.76
N GLU A 10 -22.76 12.95 18.66
CA GLU A 10 -23.51 11.70 18.53
C GLU A 10 -23.17 10.80 19.73
N SER A 11 -24.13 10.65 20.64
CA SER A 11 -24.09 9.61 21.66
C SER A 11 -24.20 8.28 20.95
N PHE A 12 -23.11 7.52 20.92
CA PHE A 12 -23.11 6.14 20.45
C PHE A 12 -23.99 5.33 21.42
N GLU A 13 -25.28 5.18 21.10
CA GLU A 13 -26.19 4.34 21.90
C GLU A 13 -25.63 2.92 21.94
N ALA A 14 -25.55 2.37 23.15
CA ALA A 14 -25.05 1.02 23.34
C ALA A 14 -26.04 0.05 22.69
N GLU A 15 -25.62 -0.59 21.59
CA GLU A 15 -26.36 -1.67 20.91
C GLU A 15 -26.87 -2.68 21.95
N SER A 16 -28.17 -3.01 21.92
CA SER A 16 -28.78 -3.88 22.93
C SER A 16 -28.12 -5.27 22.94
N ASP A 17 -28.25 -5.97 24.06
CA ASP A 17 -27.73 -7.33 24.18
C ASP A 17 -28.43 -8.27 23.17
N GLU A 18 -29.71 -8.07 22.85
CA GLU A 18 -30.41 -8.82 21.80
C GLU A 18 -29.83 -8.56 20.40
N ALA A 19 -29.56 -7.30 20.05
CA ALA A 19 -28.98 -6.93 18.76
C ALA A 19 -27.55 -7.50 18.62
N THR A 20 -26.74 -7.38 19.68
CA THR A 20 -25.41 -7.98 19.74
C THR A 20 -25.47 -9.50 19.60
N LEU A 21 -26.44 -10.14 20.26
CA LEU A 21 -26.62 -11.60 20.20
C LEU A 21 -26.94 -12.05 18.77
N LYS A 22 -27.94 -11.44 18.11
CA LYS A 22 -28.31 -11.74 16.71
C LYS A 22 -27.11 -11.62 15.77
N LYS A 23 -26.27 -10.60 15.95
CA LYS A 23 -25.03 -10.43 15.19
C LYS A 23 -24.03 -11.55 15.45
N TYR A 24 -23.85 -11.94 16.70
CA TYR A 24 -22.94 -13.03 17.07
C TYR A 24 -23.43 -14.39 16.59
N GLU A 25 -24.73 -14.65 16.57
CA GLU A 25 -25.28 -15.93 16.09
C GLU A 25 -24.87 -16.24 14.66
N LYS A 26 -24.83 -15.21 13.79
CA LYS A 26 -24.37 -15.34 12.40
C LYS A 26 -22.93 -15.82 12.26
N THR A 27 -22.07 -15.53 13.25
CA THR A 27 -20.63 -15.86 13.20
C THR A 27 -20.28 -17.06 14.07
N TYR A 28 -20.86 -17.16 15.26
CA TYR A 28 -20.46 -18.09 16.31
C TYR A 28 -21.50 -19.19 16.58
N GLY A 29 -22.65 -19.17 15.87
CA GLY A 29 -23.81 -20.00 16.15
C GLY A 29 -24.52 -19.59 17.46
N LYS A 30 -25.72 -20.13 17.70
CA LYS A 30 -26.57 -19.79 18.87
C LYS A 30 -25.83 -19.95 20.20
N GLU A 31 -25.17 -21.09 20.41
CA GLU A 31 -24.46 -21.32 21.68
C GLU A 31 -23.19 -20.46 21.81
N GLY A 32 -22.38 -20.38 20.74
CA GLY A 32 -21.17 -19.57 20.76
C GLY A 32 -21.45 -18.08 20.97
N ALA A 33 -22.56 -17.59 20.41
CA ALA A 33 -23.03 -16.23 20.61
C ALA A 33 -23.35 -15.93 22.08
N LYS A 34 -24.09 -16.82 22.76
CA LYS A 34 -24.39 -16.70 24.19
C LYS A 34 -23.12 -16.68 25.05
N VAL A 35 -22.19 -17.61 24.78
CA VAL A 35 -20.90 -17.68 25.51
C VAL A 35 -20.11 -16.38 25.33
N ARG A 36 -20.00 -15.91 24.08
CA ARG A 36 -19.23 -14.72 23.75
C ARG A 36 -19.84 -13.45 24.35
N LEU A 37 -21.16 -13.28 24.31
CA LEU A 37 -21.85 -12.14 24.90
C LEU A 37 -21.66 -12.10 26.43
N ARG A 38 -21.84 -13.24 27.11
CA ARG A 38 -21.59 -13.36 28.55
C ARG A 38 -20.17 -12.94 28.94
N LEU A 39 -19.17 -13.42 28.18
CA LEU A 39 -17.77 -13.07 28.41
C LEU A 39 -17.50 -11.59 28.12
N LYS A 40 -18.07 -11.02 27.04
CA LYS A 40 -17.97 -9.59 26.72
C LYS A 40 -18.47 -8.75 27.90
N ASN A 41 -19.66 -9.06 28.41
CA ASN A 41 -20.28 -8.33 29.52
C ASN A 41 -19.47 -8.47 30.82
N LYS A 42 -18.94 -9.66 31.11
CA LYS A 42 -18.02 -9.88 32.25
C LYS A 42 -16.75 -9.05 32.13
N ILE A 43 -16.09 -9.05 30.97
CA ILE A 43 -14.85 -8.29 30.72
C ILE A 43 -15.10 -6.77 30.73
N MET A 44 -16.27 -6.31 30.26
CA MET A 44 -16.64 -4.89 30.30
C MET A 44 -16.70 -4.36 31.73
N LYS A 45 -17.27 -5.12 32.68
CA LYS A 45 -17.39 -4.74 34.10
C LYS A 45 -16.05 -4.66 34.85
N GLN A 46 -14.95 -5.15 34.26
CA GLN A 46 -13.64 -5.18 34.92
C GLN A 46 -12.81 -3.90 34.66
N ASN A 47 -12.13 -3.42 35.71
CA ASN A 47 -11.05 -2.42 35.61
C ASN A 47 -9.75 -3.10 35.15
N THR A 48 -9.69 -3.52 33.89
CA THR A 48 -8.58 -4.32 33.34
C THR A 48 -8.10 -3.81 31.99
N MET A 49 -6.91 -4.23 31.57
CA MET A 49 -6.34 -3.94 30.25
C MET A 49 -6.20 -2.43 29.93
N GLY A 50 -6.05 -1.60 30.97
CA GLY A 50 -5.82 -0.17 30.84
C GLY A 50 -7.07 0.68 30.62
N THR A 51 -8.27 0.12 30.80
CA THR A 51 -9.54 0.85 30.77
C THR A 51 -10.37 0.62 32.03
N LYS A 52 -11.28 1.55 32.35
CA LYS A 52 -12.20 1.45 33.48
C LYS A 52 -13.31 0.41 33.23
N SER A 53 -14.08 0.11 34.26
CA SER A 53 -15.35 -0.61 34.14
C SER A 53 -16.29 0.14 33.17
N GLY A 54 -17.04 -0.61 32.38
CA GLY A 54 -17.92 -0.10 31.33
C GLY A 54 -17.19 0.32 30.04
N GLN A 55 -15.87 0.37 30.03
CA GLN A 55 -15.09 0.82 28.86
C GLN A 55 -14.56 -0.35 28.04
N TRP A 56 -14.79 -0.30 26.72
CA TRP A 56 -14.26 -1.26 25.76
C TRP A 56 -12.91 -0.82 25.17
N SER A 57 -12.00 -1.78 24.94
CA SER A 57 -10.68 -1.54 24.35
C SER A 57 -10.24 -2.71 23.47
N ALA A 58 -9.29 -2.46 22.57
CA ALA A 58 -8.72 -3.50 21.71
C ALA A 58 -8.13 -4.68 22.52
N ARG A 59 -7.49 -4.40 23.67
CA ARG A 59 -6.93 -5.43 24.56
C ARG A 59 -8.01 -6.25 25.27
N LYS A 60 -9.12 -5.62 25.67
CA LYS A 60 -10.30 -6.35 26.18
C LYS A 60 -10.91 -7.25 25.08
N SER A 61 -10.91 -6.80 23.82
CA SER A 61 -11.34 -7.62 22.68
C SER A 61 -10.43 -8.83 22.45
N GLN A 62 -9.11 -8.66 22.53
CA GLN A 62 -8.14 -9.77 22.47
C GLN A 62 -8.36 -10.77 23.62
N LYS A 63 -8.57 -10.26 24.84
CA LYS A 63 -8.91 -11.08 26.02
C LYS A 63 -10.21 -11.85 25.80
N LEU A 64 -11.25 -11.21 25.28
CA LEU A 64 -12.53 -11.85 24.95
C LEU A 64 -12.35 -13.01 23.97
N ASN A 65 -11.55 -12.82 22.91
CA ASN A 65 -11.28 -13.90 21.96
C ASN A 65 -10.62 -15.10 22.64
N LYS A 66 -9.57 -14.87 23.44
CA LYS A 66 -8.87 -15.93 24.17
C LYS A 66 -9.80 -16.69 25.12
N GLU A 67 -10.55 -15.96 25.95
CA GLU A 67 -11.50 -16.58 26.90
C GLU A 67 -12.64 -17.32 26.20
N TYR A 68 -13.12 -16.80 25.06
CA TYR A 68 -14.12 -17.50 24.25
C TYR A 68 -13.58 -18.81 23.70
N GLU A 69 -12.38 -18.80 23.10
CA GLU A 69 -11.80 -20.02 22.56
C GLU A 69 -11.59 -21.08 23.64
N GLU A 70 -11.11 -20.67 24.82
CA GLU A 70 -10.94 -21.55 25.96
C GLU A 70 -12.29 -22.09 26.48
N ALA A 71 -13.30 -21.23 26.59
CA ALA A 71 -14.64 -21.63 27.03
C ALA A 71 -15.29 -22.65 26.07
N MET A 72 -15.10 -22.49 24.76
CA MET A 72 -15.60 -23.45 23.77
C MET A 72 -14.84 -24.77 23.87
N ARG A 73 -13.50 -24.74 24.00
CA ARG A 73 -12.69 -25.95 24.21
C ARG A 73 -13.11 -26.72 25.46
N LYS A 74 -13.34 -26.03 26.59
CA LYS A 74 -13.81 -26.65 27.85
C LYS A 74 -15.19 -27.31 27.71
N LYS A 75 -16.02 -26.84 26.78
CA LYS A 75 -17.31 -27.43 26.44
C LYS A 75 -17.20 -28.61 25.45
N GLY A 76 -15.98 -29.05 25.11
CA GLY A 76 -15.74 -30.08 24.10
C GLY A 76 -16.04 -29.62 22.67
N LYS A 77 -16.21 -28.30 22.44
CA LYS A 77 -16.58 -27.75 21.14
C LYS A 77 -15.39 -27.08 20.46
N ARG A 78 -15.34 -27.18 19.14
CA ARG A 78 -14.36 -26.44 18.33
C ARG A 78 -14.71 -24.95 18.37
N PRO A 79 -13.81 -24.06 18.84
CA PRO A 79 -14.07 -22.63 18.80
C PRO A 79 -14.17 -22.15 17.35
N TYR A 80 -14.99 -21.13 17.12
CA TYR A 80 -15.01 -20.46 15.82
C TYR A 80 -13.60 -19.97 15.47
N LYS A 81 -13.11 -20.40 14.31
CA LYS A 81 -11.89 -19.91 13.68
C LYS A 81 -12.23 -19.62 12.24
N SER A 82 -12.00 -18.39 11.78
CA SER A 82 -12.05 -18.14 10.35
C SER A 82 -10.82 -18.79 9.70
N SER A 83 -11.05 -19.56 8.63
CA SER A 83 -9.98 -20.18 7.85
C SER A 83 -9.14 -19.14 7.10
N LYS A 84 -9.79 -18.05 6.64
CA LYS A 84 -9.16 -16.91 5.98
C LYS A 84 -9.24 -15.68 6.88
N ARG A 85 -8.11 -14.97 7.04
CA ARG A 85 -8.11 -13.64 7.66
C ARG A 85 -8.63 -12.63 6.65
N THR A 86 -9.61 -11.82 7.05
CA THR A 86 -10.05 -10.68 6.24
C THR A 86 -8.92 -9.65 6.13
N LYS A 87 -8.96 -8.81 5.11
CA LYS A 87 -8.01 -7.71 4.94
C LYS A 87 -7.88 -6.86 6.21
N SER A 88 -9.00 -6.43 6.80
CA SER A 88 -8.97 -5.65 8.06
C SER A 88 -8.31 -6.41 9.21
N GLN A 89 -8.41 -7.74 9.26
CA GLN A 89 -7.72 -8.56 10.28
C GLN A 89 -6.22 -8.68 10.01
N LYS A 90 -5.79 -8.75 8.74
CA LYS A 90 -4.37 -8.70 8.36
C LYS A 90 -3.78 -7.33 8.68
N ASP A 91 -4.47 -6.25 8.34
CA ASP A 91 -4.06 -4.87 8.65
C ASP A 91 -3.97 -4.64 10.15
N LEU A 92 -4.93 -5.15 10.92
CA LEU A 92 -4.90 -5.08 12.39
C LEU A 92 -3.72 -5.86 12.98
N LYS A 93 -3.36 -7.01 12.39
CA LYS A 93 -2.17 -7.77 12.78
C LYS A 93 -0.90 -6.96 12.49
N ALA A 94 -0.74 -6.46 11.27
CA ALA A 94 0.40 -5.64 10.88
C ALA A 94 0.54 -4.39 11.76
N TRP A 95 -0.58 -3.72 12.06
CA TRP A 95 -0.64 -2.60 13.01
C TRP A 95 -0.22 -3.01 14.43
N GLY A 96 -0.63 -4.19 14.89
CA GLY A 96 -0.27 -4.74 16.20
C GLY A 96 1.20 -5.15 16.33
N ASP A 97 1.80 -5.62 15.24
CA ASP A 97 3.20 -6.08 15.19
C ASP A 97 4.22 -4.94 15.16
N GLN A 98 3.77 -3.70 14.96
CA GLN A 98 4.67 -2.53 15.02
C GLN A 98 5.30 -2.39 16.42
N LYS A 99 6.50 -1.83 16.49
CA LYS A 99 7.12 -1.48 17.78
C LYS A 99 6.42 -0.27 18.38
N TRP A 100 5.47 -0.49 19.27
CA TRP A 100 4.76 0.58 19.97
C TRP A 100 5.47 0.97 21.27
N ARG A 101 5.70 2.28 21.46
CA ARG A 101 6.31 2.79 22.69
C ARG A 101 5.90 4.23 23.02
N THR A 102 6.35 4.72 24.17
CA THR A 102 6.46 6.16 24.45
C THR A 102 7.88 6.62 24.12
N LYS A 103 8.10 7.93 23.97
CA LYS A 103 9.45 8.45 23.71
C LYS A 103 10.39 8.08 24.86
N SER A 104 9.93 8.27 26.11
CA SER A 104 10.71 7.93 27.31
C SER A 104 10.85 6.44 27.62
N GLY A 105 10.10 5.56 26.94
CA GLY A 105 9.99 4.14 27.29
C GLY A 105 9.14 3.85 28.54
N LYS A 106 8.75 4.88 29.31
CA LYS A 106 7.93 4.71 30.52
C LYS A 106 6.46 4.46 30.15
N LYS A 107 5.73 3.78 31.06
CA LYS A 107 4.31 3.45 30.87
C LYS A 107 3.48 4.72 30.63
N SER A 108 2.83 4.74 29.47
CA SER A 108 1.95 5.84 29.03
C SER A 108 0.79 6.13 30.00
N SER A 109 0.30 5.11 30.71
CA SER A 109 -0.71 5.26 31.76
C SER A 109 -0.23 6.09 32.95
N LYS A 110 1.07 6.04 33.26
CA LYS A 110 1.71 6.82 34.33
C LYS A 110 2.05 8.23 33.85
N THR A 111 2.79 8.35 32.74
CA THR A 111 3.35 9.66 32.30
C THR A 111 2.39 10.51 31.47
N GLY A 112 1.32 9.91 30.93
CA GLY A 112 0.42 10.57 29.99
C GLY A 112 1.02 10.81 28.61
N GLU A 113 2.24 10.31 28.35
CA GLU A 113 2.89 10.41 27.04
C GLU A 113 2.08 9.75 25.93
N ARG A 114 2.22 10.27 24.71
CA ARG A 114 1.56 9.66 23.55
C ARG A 114 2.23 8.31 23.25
N TYR A 115 1.41 7.26 23.19
CA TYR A 115 1.83 5.93 22.78
C TYR A 115 1.62 5.80 21.27
N LEU A 116 2.70 5.57 20.53
CA LEU A 116 2.75 5.64 19.08
C LEU A 116 3.70 4.54 18.55
N PRO A 117 3.61 4.20 17.26
CA PRO A 117 4.65 3.41 16.59
C PRO A 117 6.00 4.11 16.69
N ASP A 118 7.08 3.34 16.87
CA ASP A 118 8.45 3.85 16.98
C ASP A 118 8.85 4.72 15.79
N LYS A 119 8.52 4.28 14.56
CA LYS A 119 8.72 5.07 13.32
C LYS A 119 8.01 6.42 13.37
N ALA A 120 6.79 6.45 13.91
CA ALA A 120 6.03 7.69 14.06
C ALA A 120 6.65 8.63 15.10
N ILE A 121 7.24 8.08 16.17
CA ILE A 121 7.93 8.88 17.19
C ILE A 121 9.20 9.50 16.59
N LYS A 122 9.99 8.72 15.86
CA LYS A 122 11.22 9.18 15.18
C LYS A 122 10.95 10.27 14.13
N ALA A 123 9.80 10.21 13.47
CA ALA A 123 9.41 11.21 12.49
C ALA A 123 8.96 12.55 13.10
N LEU A 124 8.56 12.58 14.38
CA LEU A 124 8.11 13.79 15.04
C LEU A 124 9.28 14.57 15.63
N THR A 125 9.24 15.89 15.49
CA THR A 125 10.15 16.74 16.25
C THR A 125 9.78 16.72 17.74
N ASP A 126 10.71 17.11 18.59
CA ASP A 126 10.51 17.18 20.04
C ASP A 126 9.35 18.10 20.42
N LYS A 127 9.22 19.23 19.71
CA LYS A 127 8.11 20.17 19.88
C LYS A 127 6.77 19.53 19.50
N GLU A 128 6.72 18.79 18.40
CA GLU A 128 5.51 18.07 17.98
C GLU A 128 5.13 16.97 18.98
N TYR A 129 6.10 16.15 19.41
CA TYR A 129 5.86 15.10 20.40
C TYR A 129 5.37 15.68 21.74
N LYS A 130 5.95 16.80 22.19
CA LYS A 130 5.52 17.52 23.40
C LYS A 130 4.09 18.05 23.24
N LYS A 131 3.76 18.67 22.10
CA LYS A 131 2.41 19.20 21.81
C LYS A 131 1.34 18.11 21.78
N THR A 132 1.63 16.98 21.12
CA THR A 132 0.69 15.85 21.07
C THR A 132 0.54 15.19 22.45
N THR A 133 1.63 15.06 23.22
CA THR A 133 1.57 14.56 24.60
C THR A 133 0.77 15.49 25.52
N ALA A 134 0.94 16.81 25.41
CA ALA A 134 0.16 17.78 26.18
C ALA A 134 -1.35 17.66 25.90
N ALA A 135 -1.74 17.53 24.62
CA ALA A 135 -3.13 17.28 24.25
C ALA A 135 -3.70 15.99 24.87
N LYS A 136 -2.88 14.92 24.93
CA LYS A 136 -3.26 13.68 25.62
C LYS A 136 -3.45 13.89 27.12
N ARG A 137 -2.50 14.55 27.79
CA ARG A 137 -2.57 14.85 29.23
C ARG A 137 -3.81 15.66 29.57
N LYS A 138 -4.13 16.69 28.77
CA LYS A 138 -5.35 17.49 28.92
C LYS A 138 -6.62 16.63 28.81
N ALA A 139 -6.71 15.78 27.79
CA ALA A 139 -7.86 14.88 27.62
C ALA A 139 -7.98 13.86 28.78
N LYS A 140 -6.86 13.32 29.25
CA LYS A 140 -6.82 12.41 30.41
C LYS A 140 -7.30 13.11 31.68
N LYS A 141 -6.84 14.35 31.95
CA LYS A 141 -7.30 15.16 33.09
C LYS A 141 -8.80 15.43 33.02
N ALA A 142 -9.34 15.62 31.82
CA ALA A 142 -10.77 15.77 31.56
C ALA A 142 -11.56 14.42 31.59
N GLY A 143 -10.96 13.32 32.06
CA GLY A 143 -11.63 12.03 32.19
C GLY A 143 -11.91 11.31 30.86
N LYS A 144 -11.46 11.83 29.72
CA LYS A 144 -11.76 11.25 28.40
C LYS A 144 -10.97 9.97 28.17
N GLN A 145 -11.66 8.91 27.74
CA GLN A 145 -11.04 7.65 27.33
C GLN A 145 -10.11 7.84 26.11
N PHE A 146 -10.54 8.67 25.17
CA PHE A 146 -9.81 8.94 23.93
C PHE A 146 -9.35 10.40 23.86
N SER A 147 -8.16 10.60 23.31
CA SER A 147 -7.58 11.93 23.12
C SER A 147 -7.34 12.18 21.63
N LYS A 148 -7.95 13.22 21.06
CA LYS A 148 -7.65 13.64 19.68
C LYS A 148 -6.22 14.18 19.58
N GLN A 149 -5.57 13.93 18.44
CA GLN A 149 -4.27 14.52 18.15
C GLN A 149 -4.44 15.86 17.44
N PRO A 150 -3.53 16.83 17.63
CA PRO A 150 -3.52 18.05 16.82
C PRO A 150 -3.51 17.68 15.33
N LYS A 151 -4.36 18.32 14.51
CA LYS A 151 -4.65 17.89 13.13
C LYS A 151 -3.39 17.69 12.28
N ALA A 152 -2.44 18.63 12.31
CA ALA A 152 -1.18 18.52 11.56
C ALA A 152 -0.33 17.30 11.98
N ILE A 153 -0.21 17.07 13.29
CA ILE A 153 0.53 15.92 13.84
C ILE A 153 -0.21 14.61 13.52
N ALA A 154 -1.54 14.63 13.57
CA ALA A 154 -2.36 13.48 13.20
C ALA A 154 -2.11 13.05 11.75
N LYS A 155 -2.07 14.03 10.82
CA LYS A 155 -1.76 13.78 9.40
C LYS A 155 -0.36 13.19 9.22
N LYS A 156 0.64 13.72 9.93
CA LYS A 156 2.02 13.21 9.88
C LYS A 156 2.13 11.78 10.42
N VAL A 157 1.53 11.52 11.59
CA VAL A 157 1.53 10.19 12.24
C VAL A 157 0.69 9.17 11.46
N ALA A 158 -0.34 9.59 10.72
CA ALA A 158 -1.21 8.68 9.97
C ALA A 158 -0.43 7.84 8.94
N LYS A 159 0.60 8.42 8.31
CA LYS A 159 1.51 7.72 7.37
C LYS A 159 2.23 6.52 8.00
N TYR A 160 2.39 6.52 9.31
CA TYR A 160 3.03 5.44 10.07
C TYR A 160 2.03 4.49 10.72
N ARG A 161 0.73 4.81 10.65
CA ARG A 161 -0.36 3.91 11.08
C ARG A 161 -0.85 3.02 9.95
N ALA A 162 -0.83 3.54 8.73
CA ALA A 162 -1.05 2.79 7.52
C ALA A 162 0.32 2.49 6.91
N GLU A 163 0.88 1.30 7.17
CA GLU A 163 1.95 0.81 6.31
C GLU A 163 1.27 0.20 5.08
N TYR A 164 1.06 1.01 4.05
CA TYR A 164 0.92 0.49 2.70
C TYR A 164 2.29 0.60 2.06
N LYS A 165 2.99 -0.53 2.02
CA LYS A 165 4.21 -0.67 1.23
C LYS A 165 3.79 -1.12 -0.17
N THR A 166 4.40 -0.54 -1.20
CA THR A 166 4.29 -1.02 -2.58
C THR A 166 4.59 -2.52 -2.62
N GLY A 167 3.80 -3.30 -3.35
CA GLY A 167 3.93 -4.76 -3.41
C GLY A 167 3.24 -5.52 -2.27
N THR A 168 2.41 -4.85 -1.46
CA THR A 168 1.52 -5.50 -0.49
C THR A 168 0.06 -5.30 -0.89
N GLN A 169 -0.89 -6.01 -0.27
CA GLN A 169 -2.33 -5.79 -0.49
C GLN A 169 -2.76 -4.31 -0.29
N GLY A 170 -1.96 -3.51 0.46
CA GLY A 170 -2.14 -2.07 0.63
C GLY A 170 -3.59 -1.61 0.89
N PRO A 171 -4.09 -0.47 0.37
CA PRO A 171 -5.50 -0.04 0.46
C PRO A 171 -6.46 -0.76 -0.52
N CYS A 172 -6.03 -1.81 -1.24
CA CYS A 172 -6.74 -2.42 -2.38
C CYS A 172 -7.73 -3.58 -2.07
N TRP A 173 -8.67 -3.87 -2.98
CA TRP A 173 -9.69 -4.92 -2.83
C TRP A 173 -9.08 -6.35 -2.70
N ASP A 174 -9.86 -7.35 -2.27
CA ASP A 174 -9.33 -8.74 -2.16
C ASP A 174 -8.97 -9.27 -3.55
N GLY A 175 -7.73 -9.73 -3.72
CA GLY A 175 -7.14 -10.04 -5.04
C GLY A 175 -6.36 -8.89 -5.70
N TYR A 176 -6.32 -7.71 -5.09
CA TYR A 176 -5.59 -6.54 -5.61
C TYR A 176 -4.40 -6.15 -4.70
N THR A 177 -3.33 -5.69 -5.32
CA THR A 177 -2.06 -5.27 -4.70
C THR A 177 -1.83 -3.79 -4.94
N TYR A 178 -1.18 -3.14 -3.98
CA TYR A 178 -0.89 -1.72 -3.99
C TYR A 178 0.43 -1.40 -4.68
N VAL A 179 0.34 -0.54 -5.71
CA VAL A 179 1.46 -0.21 -6.60
C VAL A 179 1.75 1.29 -6.67
N GLY A 180 0.90 2.14 -6.09
CA GLY A 180 1.00 3.60 -6.23
C GLY A 180 1.91 4.30 -5.19
N PRO A 181 2.42 5.52 -5.49
CA PRO A 181 3.17 6.33 -4.53
C PRO A 181 2.29 6.97 -3.44
N LYS A 182 0.96 7.01 -3.64
CA LYS A 182 -0.03 7.59 -2.71
C LYS A 182 -1.25 6.65 -2.54
N PRO A 183 -1.70 6.39 -1.30
CA PRO A 183 -2.90 5.58 -1.05
C PRO A 183 -4.18 6.26 -1.57
N TYR A 184 -5.10 5.46 -2.12
CA TYR A 184 -6.45 5.89 -2.58
C TYR A 184 -6.47 6.82 -3.81
N ALA A 185 -5.36 6.94 -4.53
CA ALA A 185 -5.35 7.55 -5.86
C ALA A 185 -5.93 6.58 -6.90
N SER A 186 -6.52 7.11 -7.97
CA SER A 186 -6.86 6.28 -9.14
C SER A 186 -5.60 5.55 -9.64
N GLY A 187 -5.74 4.27 -10.02
CA GLY A 187 -4.62 3.43 -10.44
C GLY A 187 -3.71 2.89 -9.31
N SER A 188 -3.99 3.20 -8.04
CA SER A 188 -3.12 2.74 -6.93
C SER A 188 -3.28 1.26 -6.56
N CYS A 189 -4.20 0.53 -7.19
CA CYS A 189 -4.60 -0.84 -6.85
C CYS A 189 -4.85 -1.71 -8.09
N VAL A 190 -4.12 -2.81 -8.22
CA VAL A 190 -4.14 -3.69 -9.42
C VAL A 190 -4.38 -5.14 -9.04
N LYS A 191 -5.22 -5.86 -9.77
CA LYS A 191 -5.52 -7.28 -9.54
C LYS A 191 -4.36 -8.13 -10.03
N ASP A 192 -4.00 -9.18 -9.30
CA ASP A 192 -3.01 -10.19 -9.77
C ASP A 192 -1.58 -9.66 -9.99
N ALA A 193 -1.13 -8.69 -9.17
CA ALA A 193 0.17 -8.02 -9.33
C ALA A 193 1.44 -8.88 -9.12
N GLU A 194 1.34 -10.20 -8.91
CA GLU A 194 2.48 -11.12 -9.04
C GLU A 194 2.99 -11.17 -10.49
N SER A 195 2.16 -10.80 -11.48
CA SER A 195 2.60 -10.54 -12.85
C SER A 195 3.24 -9.15 -13.02
N PHE A 196 3.13 -8.25 -12.05
CA PHE A 196 3.50 -6.83 -12.22
C PHE A 196 4.87 -6.46 -11.63
N TYR A 197 5.50 -7.34 -10.86
CA TYR A 197 6.95 -7.29 -10.68
C TYR A 197 7.54 -8.29 -11.67
N PRO A 198 8.36 -7.89 -12.65
CA PRO A 198 9.03 -8.86 -13.50
C PRO A 198 9.87 -9.74 -12.57
N ASP A 199 9.62 -11.05 -12.63
CA ASP A 199 10.49 -12.03 -11.99
C ASP A 199 11.94 -11.77 -12.47
N ASP A 200 12.95 -11.99 -11.63
CA ASP A 200 14.36 -11.74 -11.98
C ASP A 200 14.76 -12.45 -13.29
N SER A 201 14.12 -13.58 -13.63
CA SER A 201 14.27 -14.30 -14.89
C SER A 201 13.57 -13.61 -16.08
N GLN A 202 12.36 -13.06 -15.93
CA GLN A 202 11.71 -12.25 -16.98
C GLN A 202 12.38 -10.88 -17.16
N LEU A 203 12.86 -10.24 -16.09
CA LEU A 203 13.64 -9.00 -16.19
C LEU A 203 14.97 -9.26 -16.90
N ARG A 204 15.68 -10.34 -16.55
CA ARG A 204 16.89 -10.78 -17.25
C ARG A 204 16.61 -11.16 -18.70
N LEU A 205 15.51 -11.87 -18.96
CA LEU A 205 15.09 -12.21 -20.32
C LEU A 205 14.85 -10.94 -21.13
N ARG A 206 14.14 -9.95 -20.58
CA ARG A 206 13.89 -8.64 -21.24
C ARG A 206 15.16 -7.82 -21.46
N ILE A 207 16.07 -7.78 -20.49
CA ILE A 207 17.38 -7.12 -20.65
C ILE A 207 18.19 -7.82 -21.75
N ASN A 208 18.21 -9.14 -21.77
CA ASN A 208 18.92 -9.92 -22.79
C ASN A 208 18.26 -9.79 -24.17
N THR A 209 16.92 -9.69 -24.20
CA THR A 209 16.11 -9.46 -25.39
C THR A 209 16.35 -8.07 -26.00
N LEU A 210 16.34 -7.01 -25.20
CA LEU A 210 16.64 -5.66 -25.68
C LEU A 210 18.10 -5.55 -26.13
N ARG A 211 19.02 -6.27 -25.47
CA ARG A 211 20.41 -6.41 -25.95
C ARG A 211 20.49 -7.11 -27.31
N GLY A 212 19.74 -8.19 -27.53
CA GLY A 212 19.68 -8.86 -28.83
C GLY A 212 19.10 -7.97 -29.95
N GLY A 213 18.10 -7.14 -29.65
CA GLY A 213 17.59 -6.15 -30.60
C GLY A 213 18.63 -5.08 -30.97
N VAL A 214 19.39 -4.59 -29.97
CA VAL A 214 20.53 -3.69 -30.21
C VAL A 214 21.59 -4.36 -31.08
N GLU A 215 21.95 -5.62 -30.81
CA GLU A 215 22.93 -6.38 -31.58
C GLU A 215 22.53 -6.56 -33.06
N ASN A 216 21.24 -6.81 -33.34
CA ASN A 216 20.72 -6.92 -34.71
C ASN A 216 20.79 -5.58 -35.45
N PHE A 217 20.35 -4.49 -34.83
CA PHE A 217 20.44 -3.15 -35.47
C PHE A 217 21.89 -2.72 -35.67
N GLU A 218 22.79 -3.06 -34.75
CA GLU A 218 24.24 -2.83 -34.93
C GLU A 218 24.82 -3.64 -36.10
N GLU A 219 24.28 -4.82 -36.40
CA GLU A 219 24.65 -5.61 -37.58
C GLU A 219 24.12 -5.00 -38.88
N ASP A 220 22.87 -4.54 -38.90
CA ASP A 220 22.29 -3.85 -40.07
C ASP A 220 23.01 -2.54 -40.36
N ILE A 221 23.31 -1.73 -39.34
CA ILE A 221 24.10 -0.50 -39.43
C ILE A 221 25.49 -0.75 -40.05
N ARG A 222 26.11 -1.91 -39.78
CA ARG A 222 27.42 -2.28 -40.35
C ARG A 222 27.36 -2.58 -41.84
N ASN A 223 26.20 -2.96 -42.36
CA ASN A 223 25.98 -3.28 -43.77
C ASN A 223 25.45 -2.09 -44.58
N LEU A 224 25.05 -0.99 -43.92
CA LEU A 224 24.63 0.25 -44.55
C LEU A 224 25.82 1.11 -44.97
N ALA A 225 25.65 1.83 -46.08
CA ALA A 225 26.66 2.75 -46.59
C ALA A 225 26.89 3.93 -45.63
N GLU A 226 28.08 4.52 -45.69
CA GLU A 226 28.40 5.73 -44.92
C GLU A 226 27.62 6.93 -45.45
N GLY A 227 26.89 7.64 -44.58
CA GLY A 227 25.99 8.74 -44.96
C GLY A 227 24.54 8.34 -45.25
N ASP A 228 24.16 7.08 -45.02
CA ASP A 228 22.78 6.62 -45.19
C ASP A 228 21.86 7.16 -44.06
N ASN A 229 20.76 7.82 -44.42
CA ASN A 229 19.79 8.37 -43.47
C ASN A 229 19.16 7.30 -42.57
N MET A 230 19.00 6.07 -43.07
CA MET A 230 18.53 4.93 -42.30
C MET A 230 19.50 4.58 -41.16
N LYS A 231 20.80 4.77 -41.38
CA LYS A 231 21.83 4.54 -40.37
C LYS A 231 21.63 5.44 -39.15
N PHE A 232 21.43 6.74 -39.38
CA PHE A 232 21.20 7.71 -38.30
C PHE A 232 19.88 7.48 -37.56
N PHE A 233 18.85 7.05 -38.27
CA PHE A 233 17.56 6.69 -37.66
C PHE A 233 17.71 5.49 -36.72
N LEU A 234 18.37 4.41 -37.16
CA LEU A 234 18.62 3.22 -36.35
C LEU A 234 19.53 3.50 -35.14
N GLU A 235 20.51 4.39 -35.26
CA GLU A 235 21.32 4.87 -34.13
C GLU A 235 20.46 5.56 -33.05
N GLY A 236 19.46 6.33 -33.46
CA GLY A 236 18.47 6.94 -32.56
C GLY A 236 17.62 5.91 -31.81
N VAL A 237 17.18 4.86 -32.51
CA VAL A 237 16.42 3.75 -31.92
C VAL A 237 17.27 2.98 -30.90
N ILE A 238 18.54 2.68 -31.24
CA ILE A 238 19.48 2.04 -30.31
C ILE A 238 19.65 2.88 -29.04
N HIS A 239 19.78 4.20 -29.16
CA HIS A 239 19.91 5.08 -28.01
C HIS A 239 18.68 5.05 -27.10
N ALA A 240 17.48 5.05 -27.68
CA ALA A 240 16.23 4.93 -26.92
C ALA A 240 16.16 3.59 -26.18
N PHE A 241 16.59 2.50 -26.82
CA PHE A 241 16.62 1.17 -26.20
C PHE A 241 17.68 1.06 -25.09
N GLN A 242 18.89 1.57 -25.29
CA GLN A 242 19.93 1.62 -24.25
C GLN A 242 19.52 2.45 -23.03
N THR A 243 18.86 3.58 -23.27
CA THR A 243 18.32 4.43 -22.20
C THR A 243 17.17 3.74 -21.47
N SER A 244 16.31 3.04 -22.19
CA SER A 244 15.23 2.23 -21.64
C SER A 244 15.75 1.03 -20.83
N ILE A 245 16.81 0.35 -21.27
CA ILE A 245 17.51 -0.70 -20.48
C ILE A 245 18.00 -0.12 -19.14
N THR A 246 18.56 1.09 -19.17
CA THR A 246 19.05 1.80 -17.97
C THR A 246 17.89 2.24 -17.06
N GLY A 247 16.75 2.63 -17.63
CA GLY A 247 15.51 2.97 -16.90
C GLY A 247 14.77 1.75 -16.31
N LEU A 248 14.68 0.65 -17.07
CA LEU A 248 14.04 -0.62 -16.68
C LEU A 248 14.79 -1.32 -15.55
N SER A 249 16.10 -1.12 -15.45
CA SER A 249 16.91 -1.52 -14.30
C SER A 249 16.45 -0.84 -12.99
N ASN A 250 15.68 0.25 -13.07
CA ASN A 250 15.17 1.03 -11.94
C ASN A 250 13.64 0.92 -11.72
N VAL A 251 12.85 0.59 -12.74
CA VAL A 251 11.37 0.51 -12.62
C VAL A 251 10.85 -0.59 -13.57
N GLY A 252 10.46 -1.74 -13.01
CA GLY A 252 10.07 -2.92 -13.80
C GLY A 252 8.77 -2.74 -14.58
N ILE A 253 8.89 -2.64 -15.91
CA ILE A 253 7.77 -2.58 -16.87
C ILE A 253 7.82 -3.83 -17.77
N GLN A 254 6.67 -4.21 -18.34
CA GLN A 254 6.48 -5.41 -19.14
C GLN A 254 6.28 -5.14 -20.62
N VAL A 255 7.16 -5.68 -21.48
CA VAL A 255 6.87 -5.96 -22.89
C VAL A 255 7.53 -7.29 -23.28
N THR A 256 6.98 -8.02 -24.25
CA THR A 256 7.51 -9.28 -24.82
C THR A 256 7.78 -9.12 -26.32
N LEU A 257 8.93 -9.65 -26.79
CA LEU A 257 9.61 -9.35 -28.06
C LEU A 257 8.93 -9.84 -29.36
N GLU A 258 7.96 -10.75 -29.30
CA GLU A 258 7.46 -11.39 -30.53
C GLU A 258 6.76 -10.41 -31.50
N GLU A 259 6.35 -9.23 -31.03
CA GLU A 259 5.77 -8.16 -31.85
C GLU A 259 6.80 -7.10 -32.31
N ILE A 260 7.92 -6.94 -31.60
CA ILE A 260 8.92 -5.87 -31.84
C ILE A 260 9.86 -6.21 -33.00
N THR A 261 10.17 -7.48 -33.25
CA THR A 261 11.23 -7.80 -34.24
C THR A 261 10.68 -8.15 -35.63
N MET A 262 9.49 -8.77 -35.72
CA MET A 262 8.95 -9.23 -37.01
C MET A 262 8.06 -8.22 -37.74
N ASN A 263 7.59 -7.16 -37.05
CA ASN A 263 6.68 -6.15 -37.63
C ASN A 263 7.29 -4.72 -37.68
N PHE A 264 8.52 -4.53 -37.18
CA PHE A 264 9.10 -3.20 -36.93
C PHE A 264 10.06 -2.75 -38.03
N LEU A 265 10.96 -3.63 -38.48
CA LEU A 265 11.97 -3.28 -39.48
C LEU A 265 11.34 -2.76 -40.80
N PRO A 266 10.30 -3.40 -41.36
CA PRO A 266 9.65 -2.88 -42.58
C PRO A 266 8.98 -1.51 -42.37
N LYS A 267 8.46 -1.24 -41.16
CA LYS A 267 7.84 0.05 -40.81
C LYS A 267 8.88 1.13 -40.56
N ALA A 268 10.03 0.76 -40.00
CA ALA A 268 11.16 1.65 -39.78
C ALA A 268 11.76 2.10 -41.12
N GLU A 269 11.93 1.15 -42.04
CA GLU A 269 12.34 1.40 -43.42
C GLU A 269 11.34 2.32 -44.15
N GLU A 270 10.04 2.03 -44.06
CA GLU A 270 8.99 2.88 -44.64
C GLU A 270 9.00 4.31 -44.04
N ARG A 271 9.16 4.44 -42.72
CA ARG A 271 9.20 5.73 -42.03
C ARG A 271 10.43 6.55 -42.39
N ALA A 272 11.61 5.93 -42.40
CA ALA A 272 12.86 6.60 -42.77
C ALA A 272 12.82 7.03 -44.24
N PHE A 273 12.29 6.19 -45.13
CA PHE A 273 12.08 6.54 -46.54
C PHE A 273 11.14 7.74 -46.71
N LEU A 274 10.01 7.79 -45.96
CA LEU A 274 9.09 8.94 -46.00
C LEU A 274 9.75 10.22 -45.48
N MET A 275 10.53 10.15 -44.40
CA MET A 275 11.25 11.30 -43.86
C MET A 275 12.30 11.84 -44.84
N GLU A 276 12.96 10.97 -45.59
CA GLU A 276 13.87 11.35 -46.66
C GLU A 276 13.15 12.10 -47.79
N GLN A 277 11.96 11.62 -48.21
CA GLN A 277 11.12 12.32 -49.20
C GLN A 277 10.63 13.69 -48.70
N GLU A 278 10.46 13.85 -47.39
CA GLU A 278 10.07 15.11 -46.75
C GLU A 278 11.26 16.05 -46.47
N GLY A 279 12.49 15.63 -46.80
CA GLY A 279 13.69 16.46 -46.74
C GLY A 279 14.29 16.62 -45.34
N TYR A 280 14.02 15.68 -44.43
CA TYR A 280 14.59 15.69 -43.07
C TYR A 280 16.10 15.48 -43.10
N THR A 281 16.81 16.18 -42.22
CA THR A 281 18.26 16.05 -42.06
C THR A 281 18.64 14.78 -41.30
N GLU A 282 19.91 14.36 -41.39
CA GLU A 282 20.47 13.23 -40.64
C GLU A 282 20.19 13.34 -39.12
N ARG A 283 20.34 14.55 -38.57
CA ARG A 283 20.10 14.84 -37.16
C ARG A 283 18.64 14.68 -36.77
N GLU A 284 17.73 15.04 -37.65
CA GLU A 284 16.30 14.90 -37.41
C GLU A 284 15.85 13.43 -37.55
N HIS A 285 16.46 12.67 -38.47
CA HIS A 285 16.30 11.21 -38.52
C HIS A 285 16.72 10.55 -37.20
N TYR A 286 17.86 10.93 -36.64
CA TYR A 286 18.30 10.44 -35.33
C TYR A 286 17.29 10.77 -34.20
N PHE A 287 16.84 12.03 -34.09
CA PHE A 287 15.89 12.41 -33.05
C PHE A 287 14.52 11.75 -33.21
N MET A 288 14.05 11.61 -34.45
CA MET A 288 12.79 10.91 -34.71
C MET A 288 12.92 9.42 -34.45
N GLY A 289 14.07 8.80 -34.75
CA GLY A 289 14.39 7.44 -34.33
C GLY A 289 14.35 7.27 -32.81
N GLN A 290 14.83 8.26 -32.05
CA GLN A 290 14.71 8.26 -30.59
C GLN A 290 13.26 8.36 -30.12
N VAL A 291 12.52 9.38 -30.59
CA VAL A 291 11.12 9.62 -30.20
C VAL A 291 10.28 8.40 -30.55
N TRP A 292 10.41 7.88 -31.76
CA TRP A 292 9.67 6.73 -32.22
C TRP A 292 10.08 5.45 -31.47
N GLY A 293 11.37 5.25 -31.23
CA GLY A 293 11.86 4.16 -30.38
C GLY A 293 11.34 4.24 -28.94
N TYR A 294 11.12 5.44 -28.39
CA TYR A 294 10.48 5.63 -27.09
C TYR A 294 8.97 5.39 -27.15
N ASP A 295 8.27 5.93 -28.14
CA ASP A 295 6.83 5.75 -28.31
C ASP A 295 6.48 4.27 -28.48
N GLU A 296 7.24 3.53 -29.28
CA GLU A 296 7.07 2.07 -29.45
C GLU A 296 7.45 1.26 -28.20
N VAL A 297 8.23 1.83 -27.28
CA VAL A 297 8.49 1.24 -25.95
C VAL A 297 7.40 1.62 -24.93
N MET A 298 6.68 2.71 -25.15
CA MET A 298 5.72 3.33 -24.21
C MET A 298 4.25 3.09 -24.54
N ASP A 299 3.89 2.87 -25.81
CA ASP A 299 2.53 2.55 -26.28
C ASP A 299 2.15 1.07 -26.05
N PHE A 300 3.06 0.27 -25.48
CA PHE A 300 2.85 -1.11 -25.03
C PHE A 300 2.97 -1.23 -23.50
#